data_AF-A0A343TIB1-F1
#
_entry.id   AF-A0A343TIB1-F1
#
_cell.length_a   1.000
_cell.length_b   1.000
_cell.length_c   1.000
_cell.angle_alpha   90.00
_cell.angle_beta   90.00
_cell.angle_gamma   90.00
#
_symmetry.space_group_name_H-M   'P 1'
#
loop_
_entity.id
_entity.type
_entity.pdbx_description
1 polymer ?
#
loop_
_entity_poly.entity_id
_entity_poly.type
_entity_poly.pdbx_seq_one_letter_code
_entity_poly.pdbx_strand_id
1 'polypeptide(L)' 'MSLIQGGMLLGLLTLLSAAPVLQAGILATPIGQLLVVLVGIAIVIVVGRIVLRIAWRLVTIAAVIVGIALVLSMFGLL' A
#
# COMPACT_ATOMS: atom_id res chain seq x y z
N MET A 1 14.91 -16.76 43.76
CA MET A 1 14.48 -16.92 42.34
C MET A 1 14.03 -15.62 41.63
N SER A 2 13.70 -14.52 42.32
CA SER A 2 13.14 -13.30 41.68
C SER A 2 14.15 -12.42 40.91
N LEU A 3 15.43 -12.45 41.26
CA LEU A 3 16.48 -11.64 40.61
C LEU A 3 16.79 -12.08 39.16
N ILE A 4 16.55 -13.35 38.83
CA ILE A 4 16.80 -13.90 37.49
C ILE A 4 15.74 -13.37 36.50
N GLN A 5 14.49 -13.18 36.95
CA GLN A 5 13.43 -12.60 36.09
C GLN A 5 13.74 -11.15 35.70
N GLY A 6 14.27 -10.33 36.62
CA GLY A 6 14.63 -8.94 36.32
C GLY A 6 15.73 -8.82 35.26
N GLY A 7 16.76 -9.67 35.33
CA GLY A 7 17.84 -9.72 34.34
C GLY A 7 17.37 -10.21 32.96
N MET A 8 16.46 -11.19 32.92
CA MET A 8 15.89 -11.69 31.66
C MET A 8 15.02 -10.64 30.96
N LEU A 9 14.24 -9.86 31.71
CA LEU A 9 13.46 -8.76 31.14
C LEU A 9 14.38 -7.70 30.54
N LEU A 10 15.46 -7.31 31.25
CA LEU A 10 16.49 -6.38 30.77
C LEU A 10 17.21 -6.89 29.49
N GLY A 11 17.47 -8.20 29.41
CA GLY A 11 18.00 -8.84 28.20
C GLY A 11 17.01 -8.81 27.02
N LEU A 12 15.72 -9.02 27.29
CA LEU A 12 14.70 -9.00 26.23
C LEU A 12 14.49 -7.60 25.66
N LEU A 13 14.48 -6.57 26.50
CA LEU A 13 14.34 -5.18 26.06
C LEU A 13 15.59 -4.65 25.33
N THR A 14 16.79 -5.11 25.71
CA THR A 14 18.01 -4.80 24.94
C THR A 14 17.99 -5.47 23.57
N LEU A 15 17.59 -6.74 23.47
CA LEU A 15 17.40 -7.44 22.19
C LEU A 15 16.33 -6.78 21.30
N LEU A 16 15.19 -6.37 21.87
CA LEU A 16 14.13 -5.68 21.14
C LEU A 16 14.56 -4.30 20.64
N SER A 17 15.40 -3.59 21.41
CA SER A 17 15.97 -2.31 20.99
C SER A 17 17.03 -2.44 19.89
N ALA A 18 17.72 -3.58 19.81
CA ALA A 18 18.72 -3.87 18.79
C ALA A 18 18.11 -4.41 17.48
N ALA A 19 16.88 -4.95 17.51
CA ALA A 19 16.17 -5.45 16.34
C ALA A 19 16.08 -4.46 15.16
N PRO A 20 15.70 -3.18 15.34
CA PRO A 20 15.66 -2.23 14.22
C PRO A 20 17.04 -1.92 13.64
N VAL A 21 18.12 -1.99 14.43
CA VAL A 21 19.50 -1.77 13.97
C VAL A 21 19.98 -2.91 13.08
N LEU A 22 19.67 -4.16 13.46
CA LEU A 22 19.96 -5.34 12.64
C LEU A 22 19.14 -5.33 11.34
N GLN A 23 17.88 -4.91 11.41
CA GLN A 23 17.01 -4.76 10.25
C GLN A 23 17.53 -3.67 9.29
N ALA A 24 18.02 -2.55 9.82
CA ALA A 24 18.62 -1.47 9.03
C ALA A 24 19.91 -1.91 8.33
N GLY A 25 20.76 -2.70 9.00
CA GLY A 25 21.94 -3.30 8.38
C GLY A 25 21.60 -4.27 7.24
N ILE A 26 20.52 -5.05 7.39
CA ILE A 26 20.01 -5.96 6.35
C ILE A 26 19.43 -5.19 5.16
N LEU A 27 18.69 -4.09 5.41
CA LEU A 27 18.15 -3.22 4.36
C LEU A 27 19.23 -2.40 3.65
N ALA A 28 20.38 -2.15 4.30
CA ALA A 28 21.55 -1.50 3.71
C ALA A 28 22.41 -2.45 2.85
N THR A 29 22.13 -3.76 2.87
CA THR A 29 22.75 -4.68 1.92
C THR A 29 22.10 -4.56 0.54
N PRO A 30 22.86 -4.78 -0.55
CA PRO A 30 22.31 -4.73 -1.92
C PRO A 30 21.12 -5.67 -2.15
N ILE A 31 21.03 -6.79 -1.39
CA ILE A 31 19.88 -7.70 -1.40
C ILE A 31 18.65 -7.07 -0.73
N GLY A 32 18.83 -6.42 0.42
CA GLY A 32 17.74 -5.72 1.12
C GLY A 32 17.15 -4.59 0.29
N GLN A 33 17.98 -3.85 -0.43
CA GLN A 33 17.56 -2.80 -1.34
C GLN A 33 16.74 -3.36 -2.52
N LEU A 34 17.14 -4.52 -3.06
CA LEU A 34 16.38 -5.24 -4.10
C LEU A 34 14.97 -5.60 -3.62
N LEU A 35 14.83 -6.09 -2.39
CA LEU A 35 13.52 -6.43 -1.81
C LEU A 35 12.63 -5.20 -1.63
N VAL A 36 13.20 -4.08 -1.18
CA VAL A 36 12.46 -2.81 -1.05
C VAL A 36 11.98 -2.31 -2.41
N VAL A 37 12.82 -2.37 -3.44
CA VAL A 37 12.43 -2.01 -4.81
C VAL A 37 11.31 -2.91 -5.33
N LEU A 38 11.41 -4.22 -5.11
CA LEU A 38 10.39 -5.18 -5.52
C LEU A 38 9.03 -4.90 -4.85
N VAL A 39 9.04 -4.64 -3.54
CA VAL A 39 7.84 -4.26 -2.78
C VAL A 39 7.30 -2.90 -3.25
N GLY A 40 8.18 -1.93 -3.50
CA GLY A 40 7.82 -0.63 -4.04
C GLY A 40 7.10 -0.74 -5.38
N ILE A 41 7.61 -1.53 -6.32
CA ILE A 41 6.98 -1.79 -7.61
C ILE A 41 5.63 -2.48 -7.42
N ALA A 42 5.56 -3.49 -6.54
CA ALA A 42 4.30 -4.17 -6.25
C ALA A 42 3.22 -3.19 -5.74
N ILE A 43 3.59 -2.29 -4.83
CA ILE A 43 2.69 -1.24 -4.32
C ILE A 43 2.25 -0.30 -5.46
N VAL A 44 3.19 0.16 -6.29
CA VAL A 44 2.87 1.05 -7.43
C VAL A 44 1.90 0.38 -8.40
N ILE A 45 2.08 -0.91 -8.70
CA ILE A 45 1.15 -1.66 -9.57
C ILE A 45 -0.24 -1.74 -8.93
N VAL A 46 -0.32 -2.01 -7.63
CA VAL A 46 -1.61 -2.07 -6.90
C VAL A 46 -2.29 -0.70 -6.95
N VAL A 47 -1.56 0.37 -6.67
CA VAL A 47 -2.09 1.75 -6.70
C VAL A 47 -2.51 2.13 -8.12
N GLY A 48 -1.64 1.92 -9.11
CA GLY A 48 -1.93 2.22 -10.52
C GLY A 48 -3.15 1.46 -11.02
N ARG A 49 -3.34 0.21 -10.58
CA ARG A 49 -4.51 -0.60 -10.93
C ARG A 49 -5.79 -0.10 -10.29
N ILE A 50 -5.72 0.36 -9.04
CA ILE A 50 -6.87 0.98 -8.36
C ILE A 50 -7.26 2.28 -9.06
N VAL A 51 -6.28 3.12 -9.39
CA VAL A 51 -6.50 4.39 -10.12
C VAL A 51 -7.11 4.13 -11.49
N LEU A 52 -6.61 3.18 -12.26
CA LEU A 52 -7.18 2.82 -13.57
C LEU A 52 -8.64 2.38 -13.45
N ARG A 53 -8.97 1.61 -12.42
CA ARG A 53 -10.33 1.11 -12.19
C ARG A 53 -11.29 2.24 -11.78
N ILE A 54 -10.80 3.25 -11.04
CA ILE A 54 -11.57 4.45 -10.66
C ILE A 54 -11.77 5.38 -11.85
N ALA A 55 -10.72 5.60 -12.65
CA ALA A 55 -10.79 6.40 -13.88
C ALA A 55 -11.84 5.85 -14.85
N TRP A 56 -11.84 4.53 -15.07
CA TRP A 56 -12.83 3.88 -15.91
C TRP A 56 -14.26 4.03 -15.37
N ARG A 57 -14.45 4.00 -14.05
CA ARG A 57 -15.77 4.25 -13.45
C ARG A 57 -16.25 5.67 -13.64
N LEU A 58 -15.40 6.67 -13.45
CA LEU A 58 -15.78 8.07 -13.69
C LEU A 58 -16.16 8.31 -15.15
N VAL A 59 -15.36 7.77 -16.07
CA VAL A 59 -15.61 7.87 -17.52
C VAL A 59 -16.91 7.18 -17.90
N THR A 60 -17.15 5.95 -17.42
CA THR A 60 -18.39 5.21 -17.74
C THR A 60 -19.61 5.87 -17.13
N ILE A 61 -19.55 6.37 -15.90
CA ILE A 61 -20.68 7.11 -15.29
C ILE A 61 -21.00 8.37 -16.09
N ALA A 62 -20.00 9.17 -16.48
CA ALA A 62 -20.21 10.35 -17.30
C ALA A 62 -20.76 9.99 -18.70
N ALA A 63 -20.18 8.99 -19.36
CA ALA A 63 -20.64 8.52 -20.66
C ALA A 63 -22.08 7.99 -20.61
N VAL A 64 -22.46 7.28 -19.55
CA VAL A 64 -23.83 6.80 -19.33
C VAL A 64 -24.79 7.97 -19.12
N ILE A 65 -24.44 8.95 -18.29
CA ILE A 65 -25.28 10.13 -18.06
C ILE A 65 -25.47 10.90 -19.36
N VAL A 66 -24.39 11.16 -20.11
CA VAL A 66 -24.45 11.83 -21.41
C VAL A 66 -25.27 11.03 -22.41
N GLY A 67 -25.07 9.72 -22.50
CA GLY A 67 -25.83 8.85 -23.39
C GLY A 67 -27.33 8.87 -23.07
N ILE A 68 -27.70 8.79 -21.79
CA ILE A 68 -29.11 8.87 -21.36
C ILE A 68 -29.69 10.24 -21.63
N ALA A 69 -28.97 11.32 -21.31
CA ALA A 69 -29.42 12.68 -21.58
C ALA A 69 -29.63 12.92 -23.09
N LEU A 70 -28.74 12.37 -23.92
CA LEU A 70 -28.81 12.52 -25.38
C LEU A 70 -29.98 11.71 -25.96
N VAL A 71 -30.22 10.50 -25.46
CA VAL A 71 -31.40 9.70 -25.82
C VAL A 71 -32.70 10.41 -25.40
N LEU A 72 -32.81 10.86 -24.16
CA LEU A 72 -33.98 11.61 -23.66
C LEU A 72 -34.22 12.90 -24.47
N SER A 73 -33.15 13.61 -24.85
CA SER A 73 -33.21 14.79 -25.71
C SER A 73 -33.70 14.44 -27.12
N MET A 74 -33.23 13.34 -27.72
CA MET A 74 -33.75 12.85 -29.02
C MET A 74 -35.23 12.48 -28.96
N PHE A 75 -35.71 12.01 -27.81
CA PHE A 75 -37.13 11.71 -27.58
C PHE A 75 -37.97 12.94 -27.17
N GLY A 76 -37.37 14.13 -27.05
CA GLY A 76 -38.07 15.37 -26.69
C GLY A 76 -38.56 15.42 -25.24
N LEU A 77 -37.98 14.60 -24.35
CA LEU A 77 -38.35 14.49 -22.94
C LEU A 77 -37.46 15.34 -22.01
N LEU A 78 -36.52 16.09 -22.58
CA LEU A 78 -35.63 17.09 -21.95
C LEU A 78 -35.69 18.39 -22.77
#